data_AF-A0A317H5K2-F1
#
_entry.id   AF-A0A317H5K2-F1
#
_cell.length_a   1.000
_cell.length_b   1.000
_cell.length_c   1.000
_cell.angle_alpha   90.00
_cell.angle_beta   90.00
_cell.angle_gamma   90.00
#
_symmetry.space_group_name_H-M   'P 1'
#
loop_
_entity.id
_entity.type
_entity.pdbx_description
1 polymer ?
#
loop_
_entity_poly.entity_id
_entity_poly.type
_entity_poly.pdbx_seq_one_letter_code
_entity_poly.pdbx_strand_id
1 'polypeptide(L)'
;MNPILKNLGIPLLIAGIVSCKSLSAQDSVITITEAEKLSDQLESSVGNSNPEILNQLLSFPEFIKRMKSHSSLIDNVDTLTKIARAFGLFNIGNHEVEISKNGSYHLVRGYMKDEEMHLLFRAFGDGGLNYQDITIVKIKAEIKAVDIFSYELGQPYTTLFSALLKDKEPENQHISLTAMDKYLRQFEYGLKVKNYSAARSAFEKLDENAQNDKPVFLKYIQVCEHLDSKTYRKALDQYVALFPDEPTPYLLMTSVYADTKEYDRYISAVDRLDTLLSIDPFLNYFRGNVEMKVGSVRRALDFYQQAFEFDPGVWQNTKALVACKIGNNELVQANTVINQYKQVPGYRKELVESIYQEYPALR
;
A
#
# COMPACT_ATOMS: atom_id res chain seq x y z
N MET A 1 -18.38 2.42 20.56
CA MET A 1 -19.32 2.13 19.45
C MET A 1 -19.29 3.31 18.51
N ASN A 2 -18.53 3.19 17.43
CA ASN A 2 -18.35 4.25 16.42
C ASN A 2 -19.63 4.36 15.56
N PRO A 3 -20.28 5.54 15.44
CA PRO A 3 -21.54 5.70 14.70
C PRO A 3 -21.44 5.52 13.17
N ILE A 4 -20.23 5.36 12.63
CA ILE A 4 -19.98 5.38 11.18
C ILE A 4 -20.24 4.00 10.52
N LEU A 5 -20.22 2.90 11.28
CA LEU A 5 -20.48 1.55 10.75
C LEU A 5 -21.96 1.24 10.41
N LYS A 6 -22.88 2.19 10.60
CA LYS A 6 -24.32 1.96 10.36
C LYS A 6 -24.85 2.36 8.98
N ASN A 7 -24.11 3.13 8.18
CA ASN A 7 -24.67 3.76 6.97
C ASN A 7 -24.04 3.35 5.63
N LEU A 8 -23.15 2.37 5.59
CA LEU A 8 -22.74 1.73 4.34
C LEU A 8 -23.33 0.32 4.28
N GLY A 9 -24.58 0.25 3.81
CA GLY A 9 -25.25 -1.00 3.46
C GLY A 9 -24.66 -1.62 2.20
N ILE A 10 -23.41 -2.09 2.26
CA ILE A 10 -22.82 -2.95 1.24
C ILE A 10 -23.07 -4.40 1.70
N PRO A 11 -23.97 -5.17 1.04
CA PRO A 11 -24.12 -6.57 1.36
C PRO A 11 -22.82 -7.30 0.97
N LEU A 12 -22.15 -7.90 1.95
CA LEU A 12 -21.13 -8.92 1.73
C LEU A 12 -21.76 -10.04 0.87
N LEU A 13 -21.49 -10.03 -0.44
CA LEU A 13 -22.00 -11.03 -1.36
C LEU A 13 -21.06 -12.23 -1.33
N ILE A 14 -21.40 -13.22 -0.51
CA ILE A 14 -20.73 -14.52 -0.44
C ILE A 14 -21.18 -15.35 -1.65
N ALA A 15 -20.24 -15.84 -2.45
CA ALA A 15 -20.49 -16.94 -3.37
C ALA A 15 -19.28 -17.90 -3.38
N GLY A 16 -19.48 -19.13 -2.87
CA GLY A 16 -18.49 -20.20 -2.93
C GLY A 16 -18.81 -21.35 -1.99
N ILE A 17 -19.49 -22.37 -2.51
CA ILE A 17 -19.92 -23.59 -1.80
C ILE A 17 -18.70 -24.44 -1.43
N VAL A 18 -18.57 -24.76 -0.14
CA VAL A 18 -17.53 -25.64 0.42
C VAL A 18 -17.82 -27.10 0.07
N SER A 19 -16.92 -27.75 -0.66
CA SER A 19 -16.84 -29.21 -0.73
C SER A 19 -15.75 -29.69 0.22
N CYS A 20 -16.18 -30.13 1.40
CA CYS A 20 -15.33 -30.57 2.51
C CYS A 20 -14.52 -31.83 2.15
N LYS A 21 -13.18 -31.74 2.17
CA LYS A 21 -12.28 -32.90 2.32
C LYS A 21 -11.07 -32.59 3.21
N SER A 22 -11.02 -33.35 4.30
CA SER A 22 -9.91 -33.62 5.24
C SER A 22 -9.27 -32.45 6.00
N LEU A 23 -9.88 -32.11 7.15
CA LEU A 23 -9.23 -31.39 8.25
C LEU A 23 -8.12 -32.23 8.89
N SER A 24 -6.87 -31.78 8.78
CA SER A 24 -5.81 -32.12 9.73
C SER A 24 -5.58 -30.93 10.65
N ALA A 25 -5.69 -31.15 11.96
CA ALA A 25 -5.25 -30.25 13.04
C ALA A 25 -5.71 -28.77 12.97
N GLN A 26 -7.03 -28.56 12.84
CA GLN A 26 -7.82 -27.43 13.35
C GLN A 26 -7.09 -26.10 13.65
N ASP A 27 -6.64 -25.41 12.61
CA ASP A 27 -6.54 -23.95 12.63
C ASP A 27 -7.96 -23.40 12.77
N SER A 28 -8.27 -22.76 13.90
CA SER A 28 -9.58 -22.16 14.10
C SER A 28 -9.76 -21.00 13.11
N VAL A 29 -10.79 -21.05 12.28
CA VAL A 29 -11.15 -20.00 11.32
C VAL A 29 -11.25 -18.65 12.03
N ILE A 30 -10.61 -17.62 11.49
CA ILE A 30 -10.72 -16.24 11.98
C ILE A 30 -12.15 -15.76 11.71
N THR A 31 -12.83 -15.30 12.76
CA THR A 31 -14.15 -14.70 12.61
C THR A 31 -14.05 -13.25 12.16
N ILE A 32 -15.09 -12.74 11.49
CA ILE A 32 -15.19 -11.34 11.06
C ILE A 32 -14.97 -10.39 12.26
N THR A 33 -15.60 -10.68 13.40
CA THR A 33 -15.46 -9.86 14.62
C THR A 33 -14.04 -9.84 15.17
N GLU A 34 -13.29 -10.94 15.08
CA GLU A 34 -11.89 -10.95 15.50
C GLU A 34 -11.00 -10.14 14.55
N ALA A 35 -11.28 -10.20 13.24
CA ALA A 35 -10.59 -9.42 12.23
C ALA A 35 -10.87 -7.91 12.36
N GLU A 36 -12.13 -7.54 12.60
CA GLU A 36 -12.54 -6.15 12.89
C GLU A 36 -11.84 -5.64 14.15
N LYS A 37 -11.83 -6.43 15.23
CA LYS A 37 -11.15 -6.06 16.47
C LYS A 37 -9.65 -5.84 16.29
N LEU A 38 -8.99 -6.72 15.53
CA LEU A 38 -7.57 -6.53 15.20
C LEU A 38 -7.38 -5.24 14.39
N SER A 39 -8.24 -4.99 13.41
CA SER A 39 -8.16 -3.80 12.55
C SER A 39 -8.30 -2.52 13.37
N ASP A 40 -9.32 -2.42 14.22
CA ASP A 40 -9.52 -1.31 15.16
C ASP A 40 -8.27 -1.07 16.04
N GLN A 41 -7.63 -2.15 16.49
CA GLN A 41 -6.41 -2.07 17.29
C GLN A 41 -5.23 -1.52 16.48
N LEU A 42 -5.04 -1.96 15.24
CA LEU A 42 -3.96 -1.48 14.38
C LEU A 42 -4.15 -0.01 14.00
N GLU A 43 -5.36 0.38 13.59
CA GLU A 43 -5.69 1.79 13.29
C GLU A 43 -5.46 2.69 14.50
N SER A 44 -5.96 2.28 15.67
CA SER A 44 -5.78 3.02 16.91
C SER A 44 -4.31 3.10 17.33
N SER A 45 -3.52 2.05 17.10
CA SER A 45 -2.09 2.03 17.40
C SER A 45 -1.38 3.10 16.57
N VAL A 46 -1.53 3.05 15.24
CA VAL A 46 -0.85 3.97 14.33
C VAL A 46 -1.35 5.41 14.49
N GLY A 47 -2.66 5.61 14.65
CA GLY A 47 -3.26 6.93 14.88
C GLY A 47 -2.80 7.61 16.18
N ASN A 48 -2.39 6.83 17.18
CA ASN A 48 -1.80 7.35 18.43
C ASN A 48 -0.26 7.36 18.41
N SER A 49 0.36 7.21 17.23
CA SER A 49 1.82 7.12 17.06
C SER A 49 2.47 6.02 17.91
N ASN A 50 1.74 4.92 18.15
CA ASN A 50 2.19 3.74 18.85
C ASN A 50 2.50 2.63 17.82
N PRO A 51 3.78 2.33 17.53
CA PRO A 51 4.12 1.30 16.55
C PRO A 51 4.08 -0.13 17.10
N GLU A 52 3.94 -0.32 18.42
CA GLU A 52 4.23 -1.59 19.08
C GLU A 52 3.35 -2.75 18.61
N ILE A 53 2.04 -2.52 18.41
CA ILE A 53 1.12 -3.59 18.00
C ILE A 53 1.49 -4.10 16.60
N LEU A 54 1.75 -3.18 15.66
CA LEU A 54 2.08 -3.56 14.28
C LEU A 54 3.49 -4.19 14.19
N ASN A 55 4.46 -3.73 14.98
CA ASN A 55 5.80 -4.34 15.08
C ASN A 55 5.75 -5.81 15.56
N GLN A 56 4.75 -6.17 16.37
CA GLN A 56 4.58 -7.51 16.93
C GLN A 56 3.57 -8.38 16.16
N LEU A 57 2.98 -7.83 15.08
CA LEU A 57 1.92 -8.50 14.33
C LEU A 57 2.43 -9.71 13.55
N LEU A 58 3.61 -9.59 12.93
CA LEU A 58 4.17 -10.64 12.07
C LEU A 58 4.66 -11.84 12.89
N SER A 59 4.11 -13.01 12.61
CA SER A 59 4.68 -14.29 13.06
C SER A 59 5.89 -14.64 12.21
N PHE A 60 7.09 -14.30 12.69
CA PHE A 60 8.32 -14.63 11.97
C PHE A 60 8.50 -16.13 11.68
N PRO A 61 8.13 -17.07 12.58
CA PRO A 61 8.16 -18.51 12.26
C PRO A 61 7.27 -18.90 11.08
N GLU A 62 6.02 -18.43 11.03
CA GLU A 62 5.11 -18.74 9.91
C GLU A 62 5.52 -18.01 8.64
N PHE A 63 6.02 -16.78 8.73
CA PHE A 63 6.62 -16.06 7.61
C PHE A 63 7.75 -16.86 6.97
N ILE A 64 8.69 -17.40 7.76
CA ILE A 64 9.78 -18.26 7.26
C ILE A 64 9.23 -19.53 6.61
N LYS A 65 8.26 -20.19 7.23
CA LYS A 65 7.63 -21.40 6.67
C LYS A 65 7.00 -21.12 5.31
N ARG A 66 6.32 -19.99 5.17
CA ARG A 66 5.74 -19.52 3.91
C ARG A 66 6.82 -19.16 2.89
N MET A 67 7.92 -18.55 3.28
CA MET A 67 9.05 -18.37 2.35
C MET A 67 9.63 -19.70 1.86
N LYS A 68 9.75 -20.70 2.74
CA LYS A 68 10.30 -22.03 2.42
C LYS A 68 9.47 -22.79 1.39
N SER A 69 8.16 -22.58 1.35
CA SER A 69 7.32 -23.20 0.31
C SER A 69 7.60 -22.66 -1.09
N HIS A 70 8.25 -21.49 -1.20
CA HIS A 70 8.61 -20.85 -2.47
C HIS A 70 10.10 -21.00 -2.83
N SER A 71 10.93 -21.54 -1.92
CA SER A 71 12.37 -21.72 -2.14
C SER A 71 12.97 -22.76 -1.20
N SER A 72 13.66 -23.76 -1.76
CA SER A 72 14.43 -24.75 -1.00
C SER A 72 15.73 -24.20 -0.39
N LEU A 73 16.09 -22.94 -0.68
CA LEU A 73 17.39 -22.32 -0.36
C LEU A 73 17.44 -21.66 1.03
N ILE A 74 16.56 -22.04 1.95
CA ILE A 74 16.45 -21.40 3.27
C ILE A 74 17.09 -22.29 4.34
N ASP A 75 18.42 -22.31 4.35
CA ASP A 75 19.16 -23.20 5.25
C ASP A 75 19.64 -22.50 6.52
N ASN A 76 19.53 -21.16 6.63
CA ASN A 76 20.00 -20.44 7.82
C ASN A 76 19.04 -19.34 8.32
N VAL A 77 18.32 -19.65 9.40
CA VAL A 77 17.41 -18.75 10.12
C VAL A 77 18.12 -17.49 10.64
N ASP A 78 19.41 -17.57 11.00
CA ASP A 78 20.17 -16.42 11.49
C ASP A 78 20.46 -15.41 10.37
N THR A 79 20.80 -15.89 9.17
CA THR A 79 21.00 -15.03 8.00
C THR A 79 19.70 -14.31 7.64
N LEU A 80 18.58 -15.05 7.64
CA LEU A 80 17.25 -14.48 7.45
C LEU A 80 16.92 -13.41 8.47
N THR A 81 17.16 -13.70 9.75
CA THR A 81 16.90 -12.77 10.85
C THR A 81 17.69 -11.47 10.67
N LYS A 82 18.95 -11.57 10.23
CA LYS A 82 19.79 -10.38 9.94
C LYS A 82 19.23 -9.56 8.77
N ILE A 83 18.80 -10.21 7.69
CA ILE A 83 18.20 -9.52 6.53
C ILE A 83 16.87 -8.86 6.94
N ALA A 84 16.01 -9.58 7.67
CA ALA A 84 14.75 -9.06 8.22
C ALA A 84 14.97 -7.82 9.09
N ARG A 85 15.98 -7.84 9.98
CA ARG A 85 16.34 -6.66 10.78
C ARG A 85 16.86 -5.51 9.92
N ALA A 86 17.75 -5.77 8.97
CA ALA A 86 18.33 -4.74 8.12
C ALA A 86 17.27 -4.06 7.23
N PHE A 87 16.28 -4.82 6.77
CA PHE A 87 15.14 -4.31 6.01
C PHE A 87 14.08 -3.63 6.89
N GLY A 88 14.15 -3.79 8.21
CA GLY A 88 13.18 -3.20 9.13
C GLY A 88 11.87 -4.00 9.27
N LEU A 89 11.85 -5.29 8.93
CA LEU A 89 10.66 -6.16 9.01
C LEU A 89 10.05 -6.20 10.43
N PHE A 90 10.85 -6.04 11.47
CA PHE A 90 10.40 -6.00 12.87
C PHE A 90 10.02 -4.59 13.36
N ASN A 91 10.15 -3.60 12.48
CA ASN A 91 9.88 -2.18 12.75
C ASN A 91 8.84 -1.61 11.76
N ILE A 92 7.99 -2.46 11.15
CA ILE A 92 6.97 -2.02 10.18
C ILE A 92 6.02 -0.99 10.81
N GLY A 93 5.65 -1.17 12.08
CA GLY A 93 4.88 -0.19 12.84
C GLY A 93 5.49 1.20 12.84
N ASN A 94 6.82 1.30 12.97
CA ASN A 94 7.50 2.60 12.92
C ASN A 94 7.38 3.22 11.54
N HIS A 95 7.49 2.42 10.48
CA HIS A 95 7.36 2.89 9.11
C HIS A 95 5.94 3.40 8.83
N GLU A 96 4.91 2.64 9.24
CA GLU A 96 3.51 3.05 9.03
C GLU A 96 3.14 4.30 9.83
N VAL A 97 3.67 4.46 11.05
CA VAL A 97 3.49 5.70 11.84
C VAL A 97 4.12 6.90 11.12
N GLU A 98 5.31 6.75 10.56
CA GLU A 98 5.97 7.83 9.82
C GLU A 98 5.25 8.15 8.50
N ILE A 99 4.85 7.14 7.72
CA ILE A 99 4.08 7.36 6.48
C ILE A 99 2.76 8.07 6.79
N SER A 100 2.06 7.60 7.81
CA SER A 100 0.71 8.05 8.16
C SER A 100 0.70 9.34 8.99
N LYS A 101 1.87 9.95 9.22
CA LYS A 101 1.97 11.24 9.91
C LYS A 101 1.15 12.29 9.18
N ASN A 102 0.39 13.12 9.90
CA ASN A 102 -0.60 14.04 9.31
C ASN A 102 -1.75 13.40 8.54
N GLY A 103 -1.83 12.07 8.46
CA GLY A 103 -2.97 11.38 7.87
C GLY A 103 -3.51 10.28 8.78
N SER A 104 -3.59 9.09 8.22
CA SER A 104 -4.40 7.98 8.73
C SER A 104 -3.80 6.64 8.31
N TYR A 105 -3.97 5.63 9.15
CA TYR A 105 -3.87 4.22 8.78
C TYR A 105 -5.25 3.61 8.97
N HIS A 106 -5.87 3.14 7.88
CA HIS A 106 -7.29 2.76 7.89
C HIS A 106 -7.55 1.48 7.11
N LEU A 107 -8.40 0.61 7.63
CA LEU A 107 -8.88 -0.58 6.96
C LEU A 107 -9.80 -0.17 5.81
N VAL A 108 -9.42 -0.57 4.60
CA VAL A 108 -10.27 -0.44 3.41
C VAL A 108 -11.28 -1.58 3.39
N ARG A 109 -10.81 -2.82 3.56
CA ARG A 109 -11.67 -4.01 3.64
C ARG A 109 -10.95 -5.23 4.20
N GLY A 110 -11.73 -6.14 4.78
CA GLY A 110 -11.33 -7.53 5.02
C GLY A 110 -11.94 -8.47 3.98
N TYR A 111 -11.20 -9.49 3.54
CA TYR A 111 -11.72 -10.48 2.57
C TYR A 111 -10.99 -11.82 2.68
N MET A 112 -11.61 -12.88 2.15
CA MET A 112 -11.00 -14.21 2.06
C MET A 112 -10.42 -14.43 0.67
N LYS A 113 -9.21 -15.00 0.59
CA LYS A 113 -8.57 -15.44 -0.65
C LYS A 113 -7.76 -16.70 -0.35
N ASP A 114 -7.93 -17.73 -1.17
CA ASP A 114 -7.21 -19.01 -1.03
C ASP A 114 -7.29 -19.60 0.40
N GLU A 115 -8.48 -19.51 1.03
CA GLU A 115 -8.76 -19.92 2.42
C GLU A 115 -8.04 -19.11 3.51
N GLU A 116 -7.33 -18.05 3.15
CA GLU A 116 -6.68 -17.12 4.07
C GLU A 116 -7.47 -15.82 4.21
N MET A 117 -7.43 -15.23 5.41
CA MET A 117 -8.03 -13.93 5.69
C MET A 117 -7.03 -12.82 5.38
N HIS A 118 -7.49 -11.82 4.64
CA HIS A 118 -6.73 -10.65 4.21
C HIS A 118 -7.34 -9.39 4.78
N LEU A 119 -6.49 -8.48 5.24
CA LEU A 119 -6.86 -7.14 5.67
C LEU A 119 -6.11 -6.12 4.81
N LEU A 120 -6.85 -5.38 3.99
CA LEU A 120 -6.32 -4.32 3.15
C LEU A 120 -6.38 -3.00 3.92
N PHE A 121 -5.22 -2.43 4.23
CA PHE A 121 -5.08 -1.13 4.87
C PHE A 121 -4.58 -0.08 3.88
N ARG A 122 -5.06 1.16 4.04
CA ARG A 122 -4.49 2.37 3.47
C ARG A 122 -3.62 3.04 4.52
N ALA A 123 -2.36 3.33 4.16
CA ALA A 123 -1.52 4.29 4.85
C ALA A 123 -1.50 5.58 4.04
N PHE A 124 -1.81 6.71 4.66
CA PHE A 124 -1.72 8.02 4.00
C PHE A 124 -1.27 9.08 4.97
N GLY A 125 -0.40 9.99 4.51
CA GLY A 125 0.09 11.11 5.30
C GLY A 125 1.24 11.82 4.61
N ASP A 126 2.22 12.28 5.39
CA ASP A 126 3.43 12.93 4.90
C ASP A 126 4.28 11.98 4.01
N GLY A 127 4.19 10.67 4.22
CA GLY A 127 4.87 9.67 3.40
C GLY A 127 4.19 9.36 2.05
N GLY A 128 3.04 9.97 1.77
CA GLY A 128 2.26 9.68 0.57
C GLY A 128 1.24 8.56 0.76
N LEU A 129 0.66 8.11 -0.35
CA LEU A 129 -0.36 7.05 -0.38
C LEU A 129 0.30 5.69 -0.56
N ASN A 130 -0.03 4.74 0.31
CA ASN A 130 0.30 3.34 0.12
C ASN A 130 -0.86 2.45 0.57
N TYR A 131 -0.88 1.23 0.05
CA TYR A 131 -1.77 0.18 0.49
C TYR A 131 -0.98 -1.07 0.87
N GLN A 132 -1.46 -1.74 1.91
CA GLN A 132 -0.89 -2.98 2.41
C GLN A 132 -1.98 -4.02 2.55
N ASP A 133 -1.76 -5.17 1.93
CA ASP A 133 -2.63 -6.32 2.10
C ASP A 133 -1.95 -7.32 3.03
N ILE A 134 -2.50 -7.43 4.23
CA ILE A 134 -1.94 -8.23 5.32
C ILE A 134 -2.68 -9.56 5.36
N THR A 135 -1.96 -10.64 5.09
CA THR A 135 -2.48 -12.00 5.28
C THR A 135 -2.34 -12.40 6.74
N ILE A 136 -3.46 -12.76 7.38
CA ILE A 136 -3.52 -13.11 8.79
C ILE A 136 -3.98 -14.54 9.02
N VAL A 137 -3.42 -15.18 10.05
CA VAL A 137 -3.81 -16.51 10.51
C VAL A 137 -3.97 -16.52 12.04
N LYS A 138 -4.68 -17.53 12.54
CA LYS A 138 -4.88 -17.72 13.97
C LYS A 138 -3.90 -18.78 14.49
N ILE A 139 -2.95 -18.35 15.31
CA ILE A 139 -1.95 -19.23 15.94
C ILE A 139 -2.33 -19.38 17.41
N LYS A 140 -2.85 -20.57 17.77
CA LYS A 140 -3.47 -20.82 19.07
C LYS A 140 -4.65 -19.86 19.31
N ALA A 141 -4.48 -18.86 20.18
CA ALA A 141 -5.50 -17.87 20.52
C ALA A 141 -5.16 -16.45 20.03
N GLU A 142 -4.05 -16.28 19.30
CA GLU A 142 -3.60 -15.00 18.79
C GLU A 142 -3.74 -14.93 17.28
N ILE A 143 -4.16 -13.78 16.76
CA ILE A 143 -4.11 -13.49 15.33
C ILE A 143 -2.75 -12.86 15.01
N LYS A 144 -2.10 -13.38 13.98
CA LYS A 144 -0.79 -12.91 13.51
C LYS A 144 -0.80 -12.73 12.01
N ALA A 145 -0.04 -11.75 11.54
CA ALA A 145 0.30 -11.66 10.12
C ALA A 145 1.31 -12.74 9.75
N VAL A 146 1.18 -13.29 8.55
CA VAL A 146 2.10 -14.28 7.98
C VAL A 146 2.74 -13.80 6.68
N ASP A 147 2.17 -12.78 6.05
CA ASP A 147 2.75 -12.07 4.92
C ASP A 147 2.12 -10.68 4.80
N ILE A 148 2.80 -9.79 4.08
CA ILE A 148 2.33 -8.45 3.75
C ILE A 148 2.66 -8.20 2.28
N PHE A 149 1.64 -7.92 1.48
CA PHE A 149 1.82 -7.40 0.13
C PHE A 149 1.81 -5.87 0.18
N SER A 150 2.91 -5.26 -0.27
CA SER A 150 3.02 -3.81 -0.39
C SER A 150 2.69 -3.38 -1.80
N TYR A 151 1.75 -2.43 -1.94
CA TYR A 151 1.36 -1.92 -3.26
C TYR A 151 2.45 -1.06 -3.87
N GLU A 152 3.24 -0.35 -3.07
CA GLU A 152 4.44 0.35 -3.52
C GLU A 152 5.48 -0.61 -4.10
N LEU A 153 5.68 -1.79 -3.50
CA LEU A 153 6.65 -2.78 -3.97
C LEU A 153 6.09 -3.75 -5.03
N GLY A 154 4.76 -3.84 -5.17
CA GLY A 154 4.05 -4.72 -6.09
C GLY A 154 4.18 -6.21 -5.80
N GLN A 155 4.65 -6.60 -4.61
CA GLN A 155 4.90 -8.00 -4.27
C GLN A 155 4.77 -8.27 -2.76
N PRO A 156 4.54 -9.53 -2.36
CA PRO A 156 4.61 -9.95 -0.98
C PRO A 156 6.02 -9.85 -0.41
N TYR A 157 6.12 -9.55 0.89
CA TYR A 157 7.40 -9.56 1.59
C TYR A 157 8.06 -10.93 1.51
N THR A 158 7.33 -12.04 1.64
CA THR A 158 7.93 -13.37 1.48
C THR A 158 8.66 -13.56 0.14
N THR A 159 8.12 -12.99 -0.96
CA THR A 159 8.74 -13.04 -2.29
C THR A 159 10.01 -12.19 -2.33
N LEU A 160 9.93 -10.96 -1.83
CA LEU A 160 11.08 -10.04 -1.76
C LEU A 160 12.23 -10.64 -0.95
N PHE A 161 11.96 -11.15 0.25
CA PHE A 161 12.97 -11.73 1.12
C PHE A 161 13.54 -13.04 0.56
N SER A 162 12.73 -13.82 -0.16
CA SER A 162 13.21 -15.03 -0.84
C SER A 162 14.21 -14.69 -1.94
N ALA A 163 14.00 -13.59 -2.66
CA ALA A 163 14.95 -13.10 -3.66
C ALA A 163 16.27 -12.64 -3.03
N LEU A 164 16.23 -11.92 -1.89
CA LEU A 164 17.43 -11.46 -1.18
C LEU A 164 18.33 -12.60 -0.66
N LEU A 165 17.76 -13.78 -0.42
CA LEU A 165 18.52 -14.96 0.00
C LEU A 165 19.27 -15.64 -1.15
N LYS A 166 18.67 -15.72 -2.34
CA LYS A 166 19.28 -16.35 -3.53
C LYS A 166 20.58 -15.66 -3.95
N ASP A 167 20.72 -14.38 -3.62
CA ASP A 167 21.83 -13.52 -4.03
C ASP A 167 23.14 -13.72 -3.25
N LYS A 168 23.20 -14.73 -2.36
CA LYS A 168 24.36 -15.04 -1.48
C LYS A 168 24.99 -16.42 -1.67
N GLU A 169 24.52 -17.22 -2.62
CA GLU A 169 25.26 -18.45 -2.97
C GLU A 169 26.57 -18.13 -3.69
N PRO A 170 27.68 -18.84 -3.42
CA PRO A 170 28.85 -18.76 -4.28
C PRO A 170 28.44 -19.16 -5.71
N GLU A 171 28.92 -18.42 -6.72
CA GLU A 171 28.76 -18.74 -8.15
C GLU A 171 29.49 -20.05 -8.52
N ASN A 172 29.18 -21.15 -7.86
CA ASN A 172 29.82 -22.44 -8.07
C ASN A 172 28.81 -23.37 -8.70
N GLN A 173 28.64 -23.21 -10.01
CA GLN A 173 28.48 -24.31 -10.93
C GLN A 173 28.70 -23.76 -12.34
N HIS A 174 29.63 -24.38 -13.07
CA HIS A 174 29.77 -24.24 -14.53
C HIS A 174 28.53 -24.84 -15.20
N ILE A 175 27.39 -24.16 -15.06
CA ILE A 175 26.21 -24.43 -15.86
C ILE A 175 26.48 -23.78 -17.21
N SER A 176 26.32 -24.51 -18.31
CA SER A 176 26.26 -23.92 -19.63
C SER A 176 25.06 -22.98 -19.63
N LEU A 177 25.31 -21.69 -19.37
CA LEU A 177 24.26 -20.68 -19.26
C LEU A 177 23.62 -20.55 -20.64
N THR A 178 22.30 -20.70 -20.69
CA THR A 178 21.58 -20.25 -21.86
C THR A 178 21.80 -18.75 -22.04
N ALA A 179 21.62 -18.22 -23.26
CA ALA A 179 21.71 -16.77 -23.48
C ALA A 179 20.74 -16.01 -22.56
N MET A 180 19.61 -16.63 -22.23
CA MET A 180 18.62 -16.15 -21.27
C MET A 180 19.17 -16.01 -19.86
N ASP A 181 19.78 -17.07 -19.30
CA ASP A 181 20.35 -17.03 -17.95
C ASP A 181 21.44 -15.95 -17.84
N LYS A 182 22.21 -15.76 -18.92
CA LYS A 182 23.22 -14.71 -18.99
C LYS A 182 22.60 -13.31 -18.88
N TYR A 183 21.57 -12.99 -19.65
CA TYR A 183 20.95 -11.67 -19.60
C TYR A 183 20.21 -11.43 -18.29
N LEU A 184 19.57 -12.46 -17.73
CA LEU A 184 18.92 -12.33 -16.42
C LEU A 184 19.95 -12.02 -15.32
N ARG A 185 21.09 -12.72 -15.31
CA ARG A 185 22.20 -12.41 -14.38
C ARG A 185 22.77 -11.02 -14.59
N GLN A 186 22.91 -10.57 -15.84
CA GLN A 186 23.38 -9.21 -16.13
C GLN A 186 22.39 -8.13 -15.66
N PHE A 187 21.09 -8.39 -15.79
CA PHE A 187 20.03 -7.53 -15.28
C PHE A 187 20.11 -7.41 -13.75
N GLU A 188 20.15 -8.53 -13.04
CA GLU A 188 20.25 -8.58 -11.57
C GLU A 188 21.56 -7.95 -11.06
N TYR A 189 22.69 -8.23 -11.72
CA TYR A 189 23.98 -7.61 -11.38
C TYR A 189 23.95 -6.08 -11.59
N GLY A 190 23.35 -5.62 -12.70
CA GLY A 190 23.18 -4.20 -12.98
C GLY A 190 22.36 -3.49 -11.90
N LEU A 191 21.27 -4.11 -11.44
CA LEU A 191 20.48 -3.62 -10.30
C LEU A 191 21.31 -3.54 -9.02
N LYS A 192 22.03 -4.62 -8.69
CA LYS A 192 22.86 -4.73 -7.48
C LYS A 192 23.94 -3.66 -7.40
N VAL A 193 24.62 -3.38 -8.52
CA VAL A 193 25.66 -2.35 -8.59
C VAL A 193 25.12 -0.97 -8.98
N LYS A 194 23.78 -0.81 -9.05
CA LYS A 194 23.08 0.42 -9.44
C LYS A 194 23.51 0.97 -10.80
N ASN A 195 23.92 0.08 -11.71
CA ASN A 195 24.16 0.39 -13.12
C ASN A 195 22.87 0.18 -13.90
N TYR A 196 21.94 1.13 -13.76
CA TYR A 196 20.59 1.06 -14.33
C TYR A 196 20.60 0.98 -15.86
N SER A 197 21.53 1.67 -16.52
CA SER A 197 21.67 1.60 -17.98
C SER A 197 22.06 0.20 -18.47
N ALA A 198 23.00 -0.45 -17.77
CA ALA A 198 23.38 -1.83 -18.08
C ALA A 198 22.24 -2.81 -17.76
N ALA A 199 21.56 -2.63 -16.63
CA ALA A 199 20.40 -3.43 -16.25
C ALA A 199 19.31 -3.38 -17.33
N ARG A 200 18.93 -2.17 -17.76
CA ARG A 200 17.96 -1.99 -18.85
C ARG A 200 18.39 -2.70 -20.13
N SER A 201 19.65 -2.55 -20.56
CA SER A 201 20.14 -3.22 -21.77
C SER A 201 20.11 -4.75 -21.66
N ALA A 202 20.28 -5.29 -20.46
CA ALA A 202 20.16 -6.72 -20.21
C ALA A 202 18.70 -7.19 -20.25
N PHE A 203 17.79 -6.45 -19.62
CA PHE A 203 16.35 -6.72 -19.67
C PHE A 203 15.81 -6.72 -21.11
N GLU A 204 16.17 -5.72 -21.92
CA GLU A 204 15.75 -5.60 -23.32
C GLU A 204 16.23 -6.77 -24.21
N LYS A 205 17.18 -7.59 -23.73
CA LYS A 205 17.70 -8.79 -24.42
C LYS A 205 17.12 -10.11 -23.89
N LEU A 206 16.34 -10.06 -22.82
CA LEU A 206 15.55 -11.20 -22.38
C LEU A 206 14.51 -11.55 -23.47
N ASP A 207 14.13 -12.82 -23.53
CA ASP A 207 12.99 -13.27 -24.33
C ASP A 207 11.66 -12.73 -23.78
N GLU A 208 10.61 -12.88 -24.59
CA GLU A 208 9.28 -12.38 -24.27
C GLU A 208 8.73 -12.96 -22.96
N ASN A 209 9.01 -14.24 -22.67
CA ASN A 209 8.53 -14.88 -21.45
C ASN A 209 9.13 -14.24 -20.19
N ALA A 210 10.44 -14.00 -20.18
CA ALA A 210 11.12 -13.38 -19.05
C ALA A 210 10.87 -11.87 -18.98
N GLN A 211 10.71 -11.19 -20.11
CA GLN A 211 10.28 -9.78 -20.10
C GLN A 211 8.89 -9.65 -19.51
N ASN A 212 7.97 -10.58 -19.81
CA ASN A 212 6.60 -10.57 -19.31
C ASN A 212 6.45 -11.27 -17.94
N ASP A 213 7.54 -11.67 -17.28
CA ASP A 213 7.48 -12.16 -15.90
C ASP A 213 7.27 -10.97 -14.95
N LYS A 214 6.24 -11.06 -14.10
CA LYS A 214 5.80 -9.95 -13.25
C LYS A 214 6.90 -9.46 -12.29
N PRO A 215 7.53 -10.30 -11.45
CA PRO A 215 8.65 -9.89 -10.62
C PRO A 215 9.80 -9.25 -11.38
N VAL A 216 10.19 -9.80 -12.54
CA VAL A 216 11.26 -9.24 -13.36
C VAL A 216 10.85 -7.88 -13.94
N PHE A 217 9.61 -7.72 -14.41
CA PHE A 217 9.12 -6.45 -14.94
C PHE A 217 9.02 -5.37 -13.84
N LEU A 218 8.58 -5.71 -12.62
CA LEU A 218 8.56 -4.76 -11.49
C LEU A 218 9.97 -4.22 -11.19
N LYS A 219 10.99 -5.09 -11.20
CA LYS A 219 12.38 -4.65 -11.09
C LYS A 219 12.80 -3.77 -12.28
N TYR A 220 12.32 -4.06 -13.48
CA TYR A 220 12.59 -3.24 -14.66
C TYR A 220 11.97 -1.84 -14.54
N ILE A 221 10.78 -1.72 -13.95
CA ILE A 221 10.18 -0.42 -13.62
C ILE A 221 11.09 0.38 -12.68
N GLN A 222 11.63 -0.25 -11.62
CA GLN A 222 12.60 0.38 -10.72
C GLN A 222 13.88 0.83 -11.44
N VAL A 223 14.38 0.03 -12.39
CA VAL A 223 15.49 0.45 -13.26
C VAL A 223 15.12 1.71 -14.03
N CYS A 224 13.93 1.74 -14.62
CA CYS A 224 13.46 2.84 -15.45
C CYS A 224 13.23 4.13 -14.65
N GLU A 225 12.75 4.02 -13.41
CA GLU A 225 12.59 5.14 -12.47
C GLU A 225 13.90 5.90 -12.25
N HIS A 226 15.02 5.18 -12.14
CA HIS A 226 16.35 5.76 -11.94
C HIS A 226 17.02 6.29 -13.22
N LEU A 227 16.43 6.11 -14.39
CA LEU A 227 16.97 6.58 -15.66
C LEU A 227 16.43 7.95 -16.03
N ASP A 228 15.13 8.01 -16.35
CA ASP A 228 14.44 9.24 -16.76
C ASP A 228 12.91 9.05 -16.75
N SER A 229 12.16 10.13 -16.58
CA SER A 229 10.69 10.10 -16.47
C SER A 229 10.00 9.53 -17.70
N LYS A 230 10.57 9.67 -18.91
CA LYS A 230 9.97 9.16 -20.15
C LYS A 230 10.10 7.64 -20.22
N THR A 231 11.28 7.11 -19.88
CA THR A 231 11.53 5.67 -19.80
C THR A 231 10.68 5.05 -18.70
N TYR A 232 10.63 5.66 -17.51
CA TYR A 232 9.80 5.20 -16.39
C TYR A 232 8.32 5.09 -16.77
N ARG A 233 7.77 6.16 -17.35
CA ARG A 233 6.38 6.17 -17.83
C ARG A 233 6.11 5.09 -18.87
N LYS A 234 7.02 4.88 -19.83
CA LYS A 234 6.85 3.84 -20.84
C LYS A 234 6.80 2.45 -20.19
N ALA A 235 7.64 2.19 -19.18
CA ALA A 235 7.62 0.93 -18.44
C ALA A 235 6.30 0.73 -17.68
N LEU A 236 5.76 1.77 -17.03
CA LEU A 236 4.46 1.71 -16.37
C LEU A 236 3.31 1.43 -17.36
N ASP A 237 3.28 2.14 -18.50
CA ASP A 237 2.27 1.94 -19.54
C ASP A 237 2.32 0.50 -20.11
N GLN A 238 3.53 -0.05 -20.30
CA GLN A 238 3.73 -1.45 -20.71
C GLN A 238 3.27 -2.44 -19.64
N TYR A 239 3.61 -2.21 -18.38
CA TYR A 239 3.22 -3.09 -17.29
C TYR A 239 1.69 -3.12 -17.10
N VAL A 240 1.00 -1.98 -17.20
CA VAL A 240 -0.46 -1.95 -17.18
C VAL A 240 -1.07 -2.74 -18.33
N ALA A 241 -0.45 -2.70 -19.52
CA ALA A 241 -0.93 -3.49 -20.65
C ALA A 241 -0.78 -5.01 -20.42
N LEU A 242 0.29 -5.43 -19.73
CA LEU A 242 0.55 -6.83 -19.39
C LEU A 242 -0.28 -7.32 -18.20
N PHE A 243 -0.53 -6.46 -17.22
CA PHE A 243 -1.16 -6.80 -15.95
C PHE A 243 -2.27 -5.80 -15.59
N PRO A 244 -3.35 -5.73 -16.39
CA PRO A 244 -4.36 -4.67 -16.26
C PRO A 244 -5.18 -4.75 -14.97
N ASP A 245 -5.23 -5.91 -14.32
CA ASP A 245 -5.99 -6.13 -13.08
C ASP A 245 -5.13 -5.98 -11.82
N GLU A 246 -3.88 -5.54 -11.96
CA GLU A 246 -3.01 -5.25 -10.83
C GLU A 246 -3.19 -3.81 -10.37
N PRO A 247 -3.39 -3.54 -9.08
CA PRO A 247 -3.60 -2.19 -8.58
C PRO A 247 -2.31 -1.36 -8.45
N THR A 248 -1.17 -2.00 -8.15
CA THR A 248 0.14 -1.35 -7.95
C THR A 248 0.51 -0.33 -9.03
N PRO A 249 0.44 -0.64 -10.33
CA PRO A 249 0.85 0.29 -11.38
C PRO A 249 0.00 1.55 -11.38
N TYR A 250 -1.30 1.43 -11.11
CA TYR A 250 -2.18 2.58 -11.06
C TYR A 250 -1.85 3.50 -9.90
N LEU A 251 -1.45 2.94 -8.75
CA LEU A 251 -0.88 3.73 -7.64
C LEU A 251 0.40 4.47 -8.08
N LEU A 252 1.37 3.76 -8.68
CA LEU A 252 2.63 4.34 -9.13
C LEU A 252 2.44 5.40 -10.23
N MET A 253 1.45 5.23 -11.10
CA MET A 253 1.13 6.19 -12.16
C MET A 253 0.56 7.50 -11.61
N THR A 254 -0.06 7.49 -10.42
CA THR A 254 -0.59 8.73 -9.82
C THR A 254 0.52 9.75 -9.59
N SER A 255 1.70 9.34 -9.09
CA SER A 255 2.82 10.27 -8.88
C SER A 255 3.34 10.82 -10.21
N VAL A 256 3.53 9.96 -11.22
CA VAL A 256 4.00 10.35 -12.55
C VAL A 256 3.05 11.36 -13.23
N TYR A 257 1.74 11.11 -13.18
CA TYR A 257 0.77 12.01 -13.80
C TYR A 257 0.55 13.29 -13.01
N ALA A 258 0.72 13.27 -11.69
CA ALA A 258 0.72 14.49 -10.89
C ALA A 258 1.89 15.41 -11.28
N ASP A 259 3.10 14.86 -11.39
CA ASP A 259 4.32 15.61 -11.73
C ASP A 259 4.26 16.20 -13.15
N THR A 260 3.69 15.46 -14.08
CA THR A 260 3.52 15.87 -15.49
C THR A 260 2.25 16.69 -15.74
N LYS A 261 1.41 16.89 -14.72
CA LYS A 261 0.11 17.60 -14.78
C LYS A 261 -0.87 17.00 -15.79
N GLU A 262 -0.81 15.70 -16.01
CA GLU A 262 -1.71 14.98 -16.91
C GLU A 262 -2.97 14.54 -16.16
N TYR A 263 -3.80 15.52 -15.83
CA TYR A 263 -4.94 15.35 -14.91
C TYR A 263 -5.96 14.30 -15.34
N ASP A 264 -6.25 14.17 -16.65
CA ASP A 264 -7.19 13.15 -17.14
C ASP A 264 -6.66 11.72 -16.94
N ARG A 265 -5.36 11.51 -17.19
CA ARG A 265 -4.70 10.22 -16.95
C ARG A 265 -4.55 9.93 -15.47
N TYR A 266 -4.28 10.97 -14.68
CA TYR A 266 -4.25 10.87 -13.21
C TYR A 266 -5.58 10.35 -12.67
N ILE A 267 -6.71 10.97 -13.07
CA ILE A 267 -8.03 10.52 -12.65
C ILE A 267 -8.33 9.11 -13.13
N SER A 268 -7.99 8.79 -14.38
CA SER A 268 -8.18 7.43 -14.90
C SER A 268 -7.41 6.38 -14.08
N ALA A 269 -6.19 6.69 -13.63
CA ALA A 269 -5.41 5.83 -12.76
C ALA A 269 -6.05 5.72 -11.36
N VAL A 270 -6.50 6.82 -10.78
CA VAL A 270 -7.22 6.83 -9.49
C VAL A 270 -8.49 5.98 -9.57
N ASP A 271 -9.31 6.14 -10.61
CA ASP A 271 -10.57 5.41 -10.78
C ASP A 271 -10.34 3.90 -10.96
N ARG A 272 -9.28 3.54 -11.69
CA ARG A 272 -8.91 2.14 -11.87
C ARG A 272 -8.36 1.53 -10.58
N LEU A 273 -7.51 2.24 -9.85
CA LEU A 273 -7.06 1.84 -8.52
C LEU A 273 -8.27 1.62 -7.59
N ASP A 274 -9.17 2.58 -7.51
CA ASP A 274 -10.38 2.54 -6.68
C ASP A 274 -11.24 1.31 -6.97
N THR A 275 -11.45 1.02 -8.26
CA THR A 275 -12.19 -0.16 -8.71
C THR A 275 -11.52 -1.46 -8.25
N LEU A 276 -10.20 -1.56 -8.38
CA LEU A 276 -9.44 -2.76 -8.00
C LEU A 276 -9.35 -2.96 -6.48
N LEU A 277 -9.43 -1.87 -5.70
CA LEU A 277 -9.49 -1.92 -4.24
C LEU A 277 -10.89 -2.30 -3.70
N SER A 278 -11.91 -2.41 -4.58
CA SER A 278 -13.31 -2.54 -4.20
C SER A 278 -13.87 -1.32 -3.48
N ILE A 279 -13.46 -0.13 -3.93
CA ILE A 279 -13.90 1.19 -3.48
C ILE A 279 -13.28 1.64 -2.14
N ASP A 280 -12.39 2.63 -2.22
CA ASP A 280 -11.87 3.40 -1.09
C ASP A 280 -12.36 4.86 -1.20
N PRO A 281 -13.38 5.27 -0.42
CA PRO A 281 -13.95 6.61 -0.50
C PRO A 281 -12.94 7.73 -0.24
N PHE A 282 -11.82 7.44 0.42
CA PHE A 282 -10.76 8.42 0.61
C PHE A 282 -10.14 8.88 -0.71
N LEU A 283 -10.15 8.06 -1.77
CA LEU A 283 -9.60 8.44 -3.07
C LEU A 283 -10.28 9.67 -3.69
N ASN A 284 -11.46 10.05 -3.20
CA ASN A 284 -12.08 11.34 -3.50
C ASN A 284 -11.21 12.54 -3.13
N TYR A 285 -10.32 12.45 -2.14
CA TYR A 285 -9.34 13.50 -1.86
C TYR A 285 -8.47 13.82 -3.09
N PHE A 286 -8.02 12.79 -3.81
CA PHE A 286 -7.22 12.97 -5.03
C PHE A 286 -8.05 13.52 -6.19
N ARG A 287 -9.32 13.10 -6.31
CA ARG A 287 -10.27 13.66 -7.28
C ARG A 287 -10.52 15.14 -7.01
N GLY A 288 -10.73 15.52 -5.75
CA GLY A 288 -10.86 16.91 -5.32
C GLY A 288 -9.63 17.75 -5.62
N ASN A 289 -8.42 17.21 -5.42
CA ASN A 289 -7.18 17.88 -5.79
C ASN A 289 -7.09 18.19 -7.28
N VAL A 290 -7.49 17.24 -8.14
CA VAL A 290 -7.53 17.49 -9.59
C VAL A 290 -8.57 18.55 -9.93
N GLU A 291 -9.77 18.48 -9.36
CA GLU A 291 -10.83 19.47 -9.59
C GLU A 291 -10.38 20.89 -9.20
N MET A 292 -9.63 21.03 -8.10
CA MET A 292 -9.00 22.30 -7.74
C MET A 292 -7.99 22.78 -8.79
N LYS A 293 -7.17 21.88 -9.34
CA LYS A 293 -6.17 22.22 -10.37
C LYS A 293 -6.81 22.64 -11.70
N VAL A 294 -7.96 22.06 -12.06
CA VAL A 294 -8.71 22.44 -13.26
C VAL A 294 -9.74 23.56 -13.00
N GLY A 295 -9.74 24.16 -11.81
CA GLY A 295 -10.51 25.35 -11.46
C GLY A 295 -11.97 25.11 -11.03
N SER A 296 -12.37 23.86 -10.81
CA SER A 296 -13.74 23.47 -10.45
C SER A 296 -13.93 23.35 -8.94
N VAL A 297 -13.87 24.49 -8.24
CA VAL A 297 -13.94 24.57 -6.76
C VAL A 297 -15.18 23.88 -6.18
N ARG A 298 -16.34 23.97 -6.85
CA ARG A 298 -17.57 23.31 -6.38
C ARG A 298 -17.43 21.79 -6.35
N ARG A 299 -16.94 21.19 -7.43
CA ARG A 299 -16.73 19.74 -7.50
C ARG A 299 -15.65 19.27 -6.52
N ALA A 300 -14.59 20.07 -6.38
CA ALA A 300 -13.56 19.80 -5.39
C ALA A 300 -14.13 19.75 -3.96
N LEU A 301 -14.98 20.70 -3.60
CA LEU A 301 -15.66 20.72 -2.29
C LEU A 301 -16.46 19.44 -2.05
N ASP A 302 -17.24 18.99 -3.04
CA ASP A 302 -18.05 17.77 -2.92
C ASP A 302 -17.17 16.52 -2.71
N PHE A 303 -16.04 16.43 -3.41
CA PHE A 303 -15.10 15.33 -3.25
C PHE A 303 -14.36 15.36 -1.91
N TYR A 304 -13.88 16.52 -1.48
CA TYR A 304 -13.22 16.66 -0.17
C TYR A 304 -14.17 16.37 0.98
N GLN A 305 -15.44 16.73 0.85
CA GLN A 305 -16.48 16.41 1.82
C GLN A 305 -16.69 14.89 1.93
N GLN A 306 -16.82 14.18 0.81
CA GLN A 306 -16.92 12.71 0.79
C GLN A 306 -15.71 12.03 1.44
N ALA A 307 -14.50 12.50 1.13
CA ALA A 307 -13.28 11.97 1.73
C ALA A 307 -13.22 12.24 3.25
N PHE A 308 -13.71 13.39 3.71
CA PHE A 308 -13.71 13.77 5.13
C PHE A 308 -14.75 12.98 5.94
N GLU A 309 -15.91 12.69 5.36
CA GLU A 309 -16.94 11.88 6.00
C GLU A 309 -16.49 10.44 6.23
N PHE A 310 -15.67 9.91 5.32
CA PHE A 310 -15.07 8.59 5.46
C PHE A 310 -13.90 8.59 6.43
N ASP A 311 -12.95 9.52 6.25
CA ASP A 311 -11.75 9.61 7.08
C ASP A 311 -11.44 11.05 7.48
N PRO A 312 -11.97 11.50 8.64
CA PRO A 312 -11.72 12.83 9.14
C PRO A 312 -10.31 13.01 9.72
N GLY A 313 -9.51 11.94 9.87
CA GLY A 313 -8.16 12.03 10.43
C GLY A 313 -7.13 12.59 9.47
N VAL A 314 -7.42 12.59 8.18
CA VAL A 314 -6.51 13.10 7.16
C VAL A 314 -6.46 14.63 7.16
N TRP A 315 -5.37 15.18 7.66
CA TRP A 315 -5.21 16.62 7.78
C TRP A 315 -5.17 17.32 6.42
N GLN A 316 -4.52 16.72 5.42
CA GLN A 316 -4.39 17.32 4.09
C GLN A 316 -5.77 17.53 3.46
N ASN A 317 -6.66 16.54 3.57
CA ASN A 317 -8.04 16.66 3.12
C ASN A 317 -8.83 17.66 3.98
N THR A 318 -8.69 17.61 5.30
CA THR A 318 -9.35 18.55 6.23
C THR A 318 -8.98 20.00 5.89
N LYS A 319 -7.70 20.28 5.69
CA LYS A 319 -7.19 21.60 5.30
C LYS A 319 -7.75 22.04 3.95
N ALA A 320 -7.77 21.15 2.95
CA ALA A 320 -8.31 21.44 1.63
C ALA A 320 -9.82 21.77 1.69
N LEU A 321 -10.59 21.00 2.45
CA LEU A 321 -12.02 21.22 2.66
C LEU A 321 -12.28 22.56 3.36
N VAL A 322 -11.55 22.85 4.43
CA VAL A 322 -11.63 24.12 5.16
C VAL A 322 -11.32 25.30 4.24
N ALA A 323 -10.24 25.23 3.46
CA ALA A 323 -9.88 26.29 2.51
C ALA A 323 -10.96 26.51 1.45
N CYS A 324 -11.56 25.44 0.91
CA CYS A 324 -12.68 25.55 -0.03
C CYS A 324 -13.90 26.22 0.59
N LYS A 325 -14.25 25.87 1.83
CA LYS A 325 -15.37 26.48 2.57
C LYS A 325 -15.11 27.96 2.85
N ILE A 326 -13.89 28.34 3.23
CA ILE A 326 -13.51 29.76 3.41
C ILE A 326 -13.61 30.52 2.10
N GLY A 327 -13.07 29.97 1.00
CA GLY A 327 -13.16 30.58 -0.33
C GLY A 327 -14.60 30.80 -0.80
N ASN A 328 -15.53 29.96 -0.34
CA ASN A 328 -16.97 30.09 -0.59
C ASN A 328 -17.71 30.95 0.46
N ASN A 329 -17.01 31.61 1.37
CA ASN A 329 -17.57 32.41 2.47
C ASN A 329 -18.43 31.60 3.46
N GLU A 330 -18.17 30.30 3.61
CA GLU A 330 -18.87 29.37 4.50
C GLU A 330 -18.13 29.20 5.84
N LEU A 331 -17.79 30.31 6.51
CA LEU A 331 -16.92 30.31 7.70
C LEU A 331 -17.44 29.44 8.85
N VAL A 332 -18.76 29.41 9.08
CA VAL A 332 -19.38 28.56 10.11
C VAL A 332 -19.12 27.08 9.83
N GLN A 333 -19.28 26.66 8.57
CA GLN A 333 -19.07 25.27 8.18
C GLN A 333 -17.58 24.90 8.23
N ALA A 334 -16.69 25.82 7.85
CA ALA A 334 -15.25 25.63 8.01
C ALA A 334 -14.88 25.35 9.47
N ASN A 335 -15.45 26.11 10.41
CA ASN A 335 -15.27 25.87 11.85
C ASN A 335 -15.89 24.55 12.33
N THR A 336 -17.01 24.11 11.75
CA THR A 336 -17.58 22.79 12.04
C THR A 336 -16.60 21.68 11.67
N VAL A 337 -15.99 21.74 10.47
CA VAL A 337 -15.00 20.75 10.01
C VAL A 337 -13.78 20.72 10.95
N ILE A 338 -13.26 21.90 11.35
CA ILE A 338 -12.14 21.98 12.31
C ILE A 338 -12.51 21.35 13.65
N ASN A 339 -13.72 21.59 14.16
CA ASN A 339 -14.16 21.03 15.43
C ASN A 339 -14.37 19.52 15.36
N GLN A 340 -14.82 18.98 14.22
CA GLN A 340 -14.87 17.54 13.97
C GLN A 340 -13.46 16.93 13.94
N TYR A 341 -12.50 17.57 13.27
CA TYR A 341 -11.10 17.13 13.26
C TYR A 341 -10.50 17.06 14.68
N LYS A 342 -10.81 18.03 15.55
CA LYS A 342 -10.38 18.02 16.97
C LYS A 342 -10.92 16.85 17.79
N GLN A 343 -11.97 16.17 17.32
CA GLN A 343 -12.50 14.96 17.98
C GLN A 343 -11.82 13.67 17.50
N VAL A 344 -10.99 13.74 16.45
CA VAL A 344 -10.27 12.57 15.95
C VAL A 344 -9.19 12.16 16.96
N PRO A 345 -9.10 10.86 17.34
CA PRO A 345 -8.00 10.36 18.15
C PRO A 345 -6.64 10.71 17.54
N GLY A 346 -5.71 11.24 18.35
CA GLY A 346 -4.39 11.61 17.87
C GLY A 346 -4.31 12.90 17.04
N TYR A 347 -5.38 13.73 16.99
CA TYR A 347 -5.32 15.02 16.29
C TYR A 347 -4.16 15.89 16.82
N ARG A 348 -3.54 16.67 15.91
CA ARG A 348 -2.42 17.56 16.25
C ARG A 348 -2.89 19.01 16.38
N LYS A 349 -2.72 19.58 17.57
CA LYS A 349 -3.16 20.95 17.90
C LYS A 349 -2.46 21.99 17.04
N GLU A 350 -1.17 21.81 16.77
CA GLU A 350 -0.33 22.67 15.95
C GLU A 350 -0.84 22.83 14.52
N LEU A 351 -1.45 21.78 13.95
CA LEU A 351 -2.06 21.83 12.62
C LEU A 351 -3.28 22.74 12.62
N VAL A 352 -4.15 22.61 13.62
CA VAL A 352 -5.31 23.49 13.79
C VAL A 352 -4.87 24.94 14.01
N GLU A 353 -3.86 25.17 14.86
CA GLU A 353 -3.31 26.52 15.07
C GLU A 353 -2.75 27.11 13.76
N SER A 354 -2.15 26.29 12.89
CA SER A 354 -1.66 26.78 11.59
C SER A 354 -2.79 27.35 10.72
N ILE A 355 -3.99 26.75 10.76
CA ILE A 355 -5.17 27.26 10.05
C ILE A 355 -5.66 28.56 10.67
N TYR A 356 -5.66 28.68 12.01
CA TYR A 356 -6.03 29.93 12.67
C TYR A 356 -5.05 31.08 12.43
N GLN A 357 -3.78 30.78 12.18
CA GLN A 357 -2.80 31.80 11.75
C GLN A 357 -3.02 32.22 10.29
N GLU A 358 -3.33 31.26 9.41
CA GLU A 358 -3.63 31.54 8.00
C GLU A 358 -4.97 32.29 7.84
N TYR A 359 -5.96 31.97 8.69
CA TYR A 359 -7.32 32.52 8.67
C TYR A 359 -7.78 32.98 10.08
N PRO A 360 -7.33 34.15 10.56
CA PRO A 360 -7.64 34.64 11.91
C PRO A 360 -9.13 34.79 12.23
N ALA A 361 -9.97 34.97 11.21
CA ALA A 361 -11.43 35.10 11.35
C ALA A 361 -12.13 33.82 11.85
N LEU A 362 -11.42 32.68 11.89
CA LEU A 362 -11.95 31.41 12.39
C LEU A 362 -11.71 31.19 13.90
N ARG A 363 -10.91 32.03 14.55
CA ARG A 363 -10.60 31.91 15.99
C ARG A 363 -11.78 32.19 16.91
#